data_AF-A0A101TNR9-F1
#
_entry.id   AF-A0A101TNR9-F1
#
_cell.length_a   1.000
_cell.length_b   1.000
_cell.length_c   1.000
_cell.angle_alpha   90.00
_cell.angle_beta   90.00
_cell.angle_gamma   90.00
#
_symmetry.space_group_name_H-M   'P 1'
#
loop_
_entity.id
_entity.type
_entity.pdbx_description
1 polymer ?
#
loop_
_entity_poly.entity_id
_entity_poly.type
_entity_poly.pdbx_seq_one_letter_code
_entity_poly.pdbx_strand_id
1 'polypeptide(L)'
;MAFALRKRNSGKRVSARTAGMVAALTVGASLLTAPQALADSDPGPVNLLKACDWASLCKFHPQSYWTYTGPRHKVGDVLFNCGSQTNSTAVTWEDTTSSSNSAGISTSLEYKFLDAFEAEIQTSYSHTWSRSHTDRQMTTVNVPRRGVGWIERGVGKQQATGWWEIQFKKRYYGHFDWYVYNYKESGWRSTYGYINTKDRAMTSGEWNQHCR
;
A
#
# COMPACT_ATOMS: atom_id res chain seq x y z
N MET A 1 -44.33 -39.88 6.26
CA MET A 1 -44.82 -39.03 5.16
C MET A 1 -46.33 -39.12 5.11
N ALA A 2 -47.05 -38.03 5.41
CA ALA A 2 -48.45 -37.78 5.01
C ALA A 2 -48.85 -36.35 5.44
N PHE A 3 -49.26 -35.56 4.44
CA PHE A 3 -50.04 -34.33 4.36
C PHE A 3 -50.50 -33.55 5.60
N ALA A 4 -50.40 -32.20 5.54
CA ALA A 4 -51.55 -31.32 5.26
C ALA A 4 -51.19 -29.82 5.19
N LEU A 5 -51.70 -29.13 4.15
CA LEU A 5 -51.72 -27.68 3.96
C LEU A 5 -52.77 -27.01 4.88
N ARG A 6 -52.49 -25.81 5.41
CA ARG A 6 -53.46 -25.04 6.21
C ARG A 6 -53.64 -23.57 5.76
N LYS A 7 -54.83 -23.33 5.20
CA LYS A 7 -55.75 -22.17 5.23
C LYS A 7 -55.26 -20.72 5.00
N ARG A 8 -55.79 -20.14 3.91
CA ARG A 8 -56.28 -18.74 3.82
C ARG A 8 -57.53 -18.55 4.70
N ASN A 9 -57.71 -17.37 5.30
CA ASN A 9 -58.84 -16.50 4.93
C ASN A 9 -58.74 -15.09 5.52
N SER A 10 -59.02 -14.11 4.66
CA SER A 10 -59.30 -12.72 5.02
C SER A 10 -60.76 -12.58 5.46
N GLY A 11 -61.02 -11.68 6.41
CA GLY A 11 -62.37 -11.20 6.63
C GLY A 11 -62.38 -10.02 7.58
N LYS A 12 -62.83 -8.86 7.08
CA LYS A 12 -64.03 -8.18 7.61
C LYS A 12 -64.34 -6.95 6.74
N ARG A 13 -65.51 -7.00 6.11
CA ARG A 13 -66.26 -5.87 5.54
C ARG A 13 -67.26 -5.42 6.60
N VAL A 14 -67.45 -4.11 6.79
CA VAL A 14 -68.73 -3.45 7.18
C VAL A 14 -68.59 -2.01 6.67
N SER A 15 -69.23 -1.65 5.56
CA SER A 15 -70.61 -1.14 5.38
C SER A 15 -70.67 0.39 5.40
N ALA A 16 -71.41 0.91 4.43
CA ALA A 16 -71.36 2.26 3.89
C ALA A 16 -72.51 3.16 4.41
N ARG A 17 -72.49 4.39 3.88
CA ARG A 17 -73.49 5.49 3.90
C ARG A 17 -73.17 6.52 4.99
N THR A 18 -73.10 7.84 4.72
CA THR A 18 -73.93 8.65 3.82
C THR A 18 -73.23 9.97 3.46
N ALA A 19 -73.75 10.62 2.41
CA ALA A 19 -73.27 11.80 1.69
C ALA A 19 -73.05 13.09 2.51
N GLY A 20 -72.19 13.98 1.99
CA GLY A 20 -72.17 15.39 2.37
C GLY A 20 -70.93 16.19 1.95
N MET A 21 -71.13 17.10 0.99
CA MET A 21 -70.34 18.31 0.67
C MET A 21 -69.01 18.22 -0.09
N VAL A 22 -69.05 18.94 -1.21
CA VAL A 22 -67.94 19.41 -2.05
C VAL A 22 -67.06 20.38 -1.27
N ALA A 23 -65.77 20.10 -1.19
CA ALA A 23 -64.73 21.10 -1.04
C ALA A 23 -63.59 20.72 -2.00
N ALA A 24 -63.51 21.42 -3.13
CA ALA A 24 -62.40 21.33 -4.05
C ALA A 24 -61.16 21.97 -3.39
N LEU A 25 -60.30 21.14 -2.79
CA LEU A 25 -58.92 21.52 -2.49
C LEU A 25 -58.05 20.97 -3.62
N THR A 26 -57.77 21.82 -4.60
CA THR A 26 -56.66 21.59 -5.53
C THR A 26 -55.36 21.67 -4.74
N VAL A 27 -54.97 20.57 -4.10
CA VAL A 27 -53.59 20.40 -3.64
C VAL A 27 -52.76 20.18 -4.89
N GLY A 28 -52.19 21.28 -5.39
CA GLY A 28 -51.10 21.22 -6.35
C GLY A 28 -49.98 20.41 -5.73
N ALA A 29 -49.92 19.12 -6.06
CA ALA A 29 -48.77 18.29 -5.82
C ALA A 29 -47.68 18.74 -6.79
N SER A 30 -47.00 19.83 -6.46
CA SER A 30 -45.70 20.14 -7.03
C SER A 30 -44.79 18.98 -6.63
N LEU A 31 -44.59 18.04 -7.56
CA LEU A 31 -43.48 17.11 -7.53
C LEU A 31 -42.21 17.96 -7.56
N LEU A 32 -41.73 18.36 -6.39
CA LEU A 32 -40.35 18.78 -6.23
C LEU A 32 -39.50 17.54 -6.50
N THR A 33 -39.15 17.34 -7.77
CA THR A 33 -38.02 16.51 -8.14
C THR A 33 -36.81 17.19 -7.53
N ALA A 34 -36.47 16.81 -6.30
CA ALA A 34 -35.15 17.13 -5.76
C ALA A 34 -34.15 16.62 -6.80
N PRO A 35 -33.21 17.45 -7.28
CA PRO A 35 -32.16 16.95 -8.15
C PRO A 35 -31.51 15.79 -7.42
N GLN A 36 -31.55 14.61 -8.03
CA GLN A 36 -30.79 13.48 -7.51
C GLN A 36 -29.34 13.96 -7.53
N ALA A 37 -28.78 14.18 -6.35
CA ALA A 37 -27.36 14.42 -6.20
C ALA A 37 -26.69 13.17 -6.78
N LEU A 38 -26.25 13.27 -8.04
CA LEU A 38 -25.26 12.36 -8.59
C LEU A 38 -24.12 12.41 -7.57
N ALA A 39 -23.83 11.26 -6.95
CA ALA A 39 -22.65 11.15 -6.12
C ALA A 39 -21.49 11.70 -6.95
N ASP A 40 -20.92 12.80 -6.48
CA ASP A 40 -19.77 13.40 -7.12
C ASP A 40 -18.71 12.31 -7.25
N SER A 41 -18.11 12.19 -8.43
CA SER A 41 -17.29 11.03 -8.77
C SER A 41 -16.14 10.91 -7.77
N ASP A 42 -16.07 9.80 -7.03
CA ASP A 42 -14.97 9.54 -6.09
C ASP A 42 -13.62 9.65 -6.85
N PRO A 43 -12.76 10.63 -6.51
CA PRO A 43 -11.47 10.80 -7.17
C PRO A 43 -10.51 9.64 -6.92
N GLY A 44 -10.75 8.84 -5.88
CA GLY A 44 -9.92 7.72 -5.47
C GLY A 44 -8.63 8.14 -4.74
N PRO A 45 -7.96 7.19 -4.03
CA PRO A 45 -6.83 7.50 -3.14
C PRO A 45 -5.65 8.21 -3.80
N VAL A 46 -5.33 7.87 -5.05
CA VAL A 46 -4.18 8.46 -5.77
C VAL A 46 -4.39 9.95 -6.01
N ASN A 47 -5.57 10.33 -6.51
CA ASN A 47 -5.86 11.72 -6.82
C ASN A 47 -6.02 12.54 -5.53
N LEU A 48 -6.61 11.95 -4.49
CA LEU A 48 -6.70 12.57 -3.17
C LEU A 48 -5.32 12.88 -2.57
N LEU A 49 -4.40 11.91 -2.56
CA LEU A 49 -3.06 12.11 -2.01
C LEU A 49 -2.22 13.10 -2.83
N LYS A 50 -2.35 13.10 -4.16
CA LYS A 50 -1.73 14.14 -5.00
C LYS A 50 -2.33 15.52 -4.73
N ALA A 51 -3.61 15.61 -4.39
CA ALA A 51 -4.26 16.86 -4.08
C ALA A 51 -3.74 17.53 -2.79
N CYS A 52 -2.99 16.80 -1.95
CA CYS A 52 -2.27 17.38 -0.80
C CYS A 52 -1.33 18.52 -1.17
N ASP A 53 -0.88 18.62 -2.42
CA ASP A 53 -0.02 19.71 -2.88
C ASP A 53 -0.71 21.08 -2.80
N TRP A 54 -2.04 21.10 -2.91
CA TRP A 54 -2.86 22.33 -2.91
C TRP A 54 -4.04 22.29 -1.93
N ALA A 55 -4.25 21.19 -1.20
CA ALA A 55 -5.19 21.11 -0.08
C ALA A 55 -4.83 22.11 1.04
N SER A 56 -5.83 22.52 1.83
CA SER A 56 -5.59 23.34 3.02
C SER A 56 -5.06 22.54 4.21
N LEU A 57 -5.44 21.27 4.29
CA LEU A 57 -4.92 20.33 5.28
C LEU A 57 -4.64 19.01 4.56
N CYS A 58 -3.50 18.41 4.86
CA CYS A 58 -3.18 17.03 4.50
C CYS A 58 -2.44 16.43 5.69
N LYS A 59 -3.16 15.65 6.49
CA LYS A 59 -2.66 15.09 7.74
C LYS A 59 -2.71 13.58 7.71
N PHE A 60 -1.59 12.95 8.03
CA PHE A 60 -1.55 11.52 8.27
C PHE A 60 -1.85 11.23 9.74
N HIS A 61 -2.72 10.27 9.97
CA HIS A 61 -3.07 9.77 11.30
C HIS A 61 -2.53 8.36 11.45
N PRO A 62 -1.33 8.19 12.04
CA PRO A 62 -0.71 6.88 12.20
C PRO A 62 -1.49 6.01 13.19
N GLN A 63 -1.57 4.71 12.90
CA GLN A 63 -2.28 3.71 13.69
C GLN A 63 -1.36 2.64 14.24
N SER A 64 -0.40 2.17 13.44
CA SER A 64 0.59 1.20 13.92
C SER A 64 1.90 1.31 13.14
N TYR A 65 2.95 0.82 13.78
CA TYR A 65 4.31 0.82 13.26
C TYR A 65 5.03 -0.47 13.68
N TRP A 66 5.80 -1.07 12.77
CA TRP A 66 6.68 -2.19 13.09
C TRP A 66 7.87 -2.27 12.14
N THR A 67 8.83 -3.12 12.49
CA THR A 67 10.03 -3.39 11.70
C THR A 67 10.09 -4.87 11.33
N TYR A 68 10.77 -5.18 10.23
CA TYR A 68 10.88 -6.54 9.71
C TYR A 68 12.08 -6.66 8.76
N THR A 69 12.50 -7.89 8.46
CA THR A 69 13.46 -8.16 7.39
C THR A 69 12.72 -8.34 6.07
N GLY A 70 13.09 -7.57 5.06
CA GLY A 70 12.60 -7.71 3.70
C GLY A 70 13.01 -9.02 3.03
N PRO A 71 12.48 -9.30 1.82
CA PRO A 71 12.81 -10.51 1.10
C PRO A 71 14.30 -10.60 0.80
N ARG A 72 14.84 -11.82 0.88
CA ARG A 72 16.23 -12.09 0.50
C ARG A 72 16.41 -11.97 -1.00
N HIS A 73 17.52 -11.38 -1.42
CA HIS A 73 17.90 -11.26 -2.83
C HIS A 73 19.43 -11.25 -2.97
N LYS A 74 19.92 -11.44 -4.19
CA LYS A 74 21.36 -11.40 -4.47
C LYS A 74 21.82 -9.97 -4.72
N VAL A 75 23.00 -9.65 -4.21
CA VAL A 75 23.68 -8.37 -4.47
C VAL A 75 25.09 -8.62 -4.97
N GLY A 76 25.61 -7.71 -5.79
CA GLY A 76 26.92 -7.85 -6.41
C GLY A 76 27.01 -8.99 -7.42
N ASP A 77 28.23 -9.23 -7.87
CA ASP A 77 28.52 -10.25 -8.88
C ASP A 77 28.43 -11.66 -8.30
N VAL A 78 27.93 -12.58 -9.13
CA VAL A 78 28.03 -14.02 -8.90
C VAL A 78 29.41 -14.47 -9.35
N LEU A 79 30.16 -15.11 -8.46
CA LEU A 79 31.53 -15.54 -8.68
C LEU A 79 31.58 -17.00 -9.11
N PHE A 80 32.32 -17.32 -10.17
CA PHE A 80 32.53 -18.68 -10.65
C PHE A 80 34.00 -19.05 -10.46
N ASN A 81 34.26 -20.11 -9.69
CA ASN A 81 35.63 -20.59 -9.47
C ASN A 81 35.94 -21.78 -10.38
N CYS A 82 36.57 -21.50 -11.51
CA CYS A 82 37.04 -22.50 -12.47
C CYS A 82 38.32 -23.24 -12.02
N GLY A 83 38.93 -22.81 -10.90
CA GLY A 83 40.14 -23.38 -10.36
C GLY A 83 39.95 -24.69 -9.59
N SER A 84 41.08 -25.30 -9.22
CA SER A 84 41.16 -26.52 -8.42
C SER A 84 41.23 -26.27 -6.91
N GLN A 85 41.36 -25.01 -6.48
CA GLN A 85 41.46 -24.58 -5.08
C GLN A 85 40.32 -23.64 -4.72
N THR A 86 40.09 -23.39 -3.43
CA THR A 86 39.18 -22.34 -2.96
C THR A 86 39.80 -20.97 -3.23
N ASN A 87 39.02 -20.08 -3.85
CA ASN A 87 39.45 -18.71 -4.13
C ASN A 87 38.66 -17.73 -3.27
N SER A 88 39.35 -16.73 -2.72
CA SER A 88 38.74 -15.62 -2.00
C SER A 88 38.68 -14.40 -2.91
N THR A 89 37.53 -13.74 -2.99
CA THR A 89 37.36 -12.56 -3.86
C THR A 89 36.53 -11.52 -3.13
N ALA A 90 37.02 -10.29 -3.12
CA ALA A 90 36.27 -9.14 -2.62
C ALA A 90 35.30 -8.67 -3.71
N VAL A 91 34.01 -8.60 -3.37
CA VAL A 91 32.96 -8.12 -4.26
C VAL A 91 32.44 -6.79 -3.72
N THR A 92 32.59 -5.74 -4.52
CA THR A 92 31.91 -4.46 -4.27
C THR A 92 30.49 -4.55 -4.80
N TRP A 93 29.52 -4.14 -3.98
CA TRP A 93 28.11 -4.14 -4.37
C TRP A 93 27.39 -2.89 -3.87
N GLU A 94 26.34 -2.54 -4.60
CA GLU A 94 25.41 -1.47 -4.28
C GLU A 94 23.99 -2.03 -4.29
N ASP A 95 23.19 -1.66 -3.31
CA ASP A 95 21.77 -2.02 -3.26
C ASP A 95 20.93 -0.83 -2.76
N THR A 96 19.88 -0.48 -3.53
CA THR A 96 18.98 0.63 -3.23
C THR A 96 17.63 0.09 -2.81
N THR A 97 17.19 0.45 -1.61
CA THR A 97 15.85 0.16 -1.10
C THR A 97 15.02 1.43 -1.08
N SER A 98 13.96 1.45 -1.89
CA SER A 98 12.98 2.54 -1.91
C SER A 98 11.73 2.21 -1.08
N SER A 99 11.09 3.25 -0.58
CA SER A 99 9.80 3.16 0.08
C SER A 99 8.69 2.83 -0.91
N SER A 100 7.61 2.23 -0.43
CA SER A 100 6.44 1.89 -1.24
C SER A 100 5.17 2.10 -0.44
N ASN A 101 4.10 2.55 -1.08
CA ASN A 101 2.80 2.75 -0.41
C ASN A 101 1.65 2.00 -1.09
N SER A 102 0.56 1.82 -0.34
CA SER A 102 -0.65 1.15 -0.83
C SER A 102 -1.44 1.95 -1.88
N ALA A 103 -1.15 3.24 -2.06
CA ALA A 103 -1.75 4.04 -3.11
C ALA A 103 -1.08 3.83 -4.48
N GLY A 104 0.08 3.18 -4.54
CA GLY A 104 0.83 3.00 -5.79
C GLY A 104 1.48 4.27 -6.32
N ILE A 105 1.63 5.30 -5.48
CA ILE A 105 2.33 6.53 -5.86
C ILE A 105 3.83 6.31 -5.69
N SER A 106 4.63 6.71 -6.68
CA SER A 106 6.09 6.67 -6.53
C SER A 106 6.53 7.58 -5.37
N THR A 107 7.26 7.01 -4.42
CA THR A 107 7.87 7.71 -3.28
C THR A 107 9.11 8.50 -3.67
N SER A 108 9.59 8.33 -4.92
CA SER A 108 10.70 9.10 -5.49
C SER A 108 10.30 10.50 -5.98
N LEU A 109 9.00 10.79 -6.00
CA LEU A 109 8.48 12.10 -6.39
C LEU A 109 8.32 12.99 -5.16
N GLU A 110 8.46 14.30 -5.34
CA GLU A 110 8.33 15.29 -4.27
C GLU A 110 6.87 15.72 -4.11
N TYR A 111 6.03 14.83 -3.58
CA TYR A 111 4.67 15.18 -3.19
C TYR A 111 4.60 15.59 -1.72
N LYS A 112 3.82 16.63 -1.40
CA LYS A 112 3.71 17.14 -0.01
C LYS A 112 3.16 16.10 0.98
N PHE A 113 2.35 15.15 0.52
CA PHE A 113 1.86 14.09 1.41
C PHE A 113 3.00 13.19 1.89
N LEU A 114 4.07 12.99 1.10
CA LEU A 114 5.22 12.20 1.55
C LEU A 114 5.96 12.93 2.67
N ASP A 115 6.15 14.25 2.55
CA ASP A 115 6.77 15.06 3.62
C ASP A 115 5.91 15.06 4.90
N ALA A 116 4.59 15.21 4.74
CA ALA A 116 3.65 15.15 5.87
C ALA A 116 3.66 13.78 6.55
N PHE A 117 3.79 12.70 5.77
CA PHE A 117 3.90 11.35 6.30
C PHE A 117 5.16 11.20 7.15
N GLU A 118 6.33 11.60 6.65
CA GLU A 118 7.59 11.50 7.37
C GLU A 118 7.55 12.28 8.69
N ALA A 119 7.01 13.51 8.65
CA ALA A 119 6.84 14.34 9.83
C ALA A 119 5.93 13.66 10.88
N GLU A 120 4.77 13.14 10.48
CA GLU A 120 3.82 12.49 11.40
C GLU A 120 4.37 11.19 12.00
N ILE A 121 5.15 10.42 11.24
CA ILE A 121 5.87 9.24 11.77
C ILE A 121 6.93 9.65 12.78
N GLN A 122 7.70 10.70 12.47
CA GLN A 122 8.71 11.20 13.39
C GLN A 122 8.07 11.72 14.69
N THR A 123 6.99 12.48 14.59
CA THR A 123 6.27 13.01 15.75
C THR A 123 5.61 11.89 16.57
N SER A 124 4.99 10.90 15.92
CA SER A 124 4.20 9.87 16.62
C SER A 124 5.05 8.73 17.20
N TYR A 125 6.16 8.38 16.55
CA TYR A 125 6.97 7.22 16.93
C TYR A 125 8.43 7.57 17.28
N SER A 126 8.84 8.84 17.21
CA SER A 126 10.24 9.26 17.39
C SER A 126 11.19 8.47 16.47
N HIS A 127 10.76 8.21 15.24
CA HIS A 127 11.48 7.43 14.25
C HIS A 127 11.65 8.22 12.96
N THR A 128 12.85 8.16 12.39
CA THR A 128 13.09 8.72 11.06
C THR A 128 12.55 7.79 9.99
N TRP A 129 11.95 8.38 8.98
CA TRP A 129 11.53 7.68 7.77
C TRP A 129 12.43 8.11 6.62
N SER A 130 12.87 7.15 5.82
CA SER A 130 13.65 7.43 4.62
C SER A 130 12.94 6.82 3.42
N ARG A 131 12.66 7.66 2.42
CA ARG A 131 12.07 7.27 1.14
C ARG A 131 12.98 6.40 0.28
N SER A 132 14.29 6.52 0.45
CA SER A 132 15.25 5.71 -0.28
C SER A 132 16.57 5.62 0.48
N HIS A 133 17.17 4.45 0.50
CA HIS A 133 18.50 4.25 1.08
C HIS A 133 19.33 3.36 0.17
N THR A 134 20.58 3.75 -0.06
CA THR A 134 21.54 2.98 -0.84
C THR A 134 22.68 2.54 0.04
N ASP A 135 22.86 1.22 0.15
CA ASP A 135 24.03 0.64 0.79
C ASP A 135 25.10 0.35 -0.27
N ARG A 136 26.34 0.75 0.03
CA ARG A 136 27.53 0.42 -0.75
C ARG A 136 28.53 -0.26 0.16
N GLN A 137 28.90 -1.50 -0.16
CA GLN A 137 29.83 -2.26 0.67
C GLN A 137 30.75 -3.12 -0.19
N MET A 138 31.84 -3.58 0.44
CA MET A 138 32.73 -4.59 -0.10
C MET A 138 32.62 -5.82 0.81
N THR A 139 32.40 -6.99 0.21
CA THR A 139 32.26 -8.25 0.95
C THR A 139 33.16 -9.32 0.34
N THR A 140 33.97 -9.96 1.18
CA THR A 140 34.81 -11.07 0.75
C THR A 140 34.03 -12.36 0.69
N VAL A 141 34.01 -13.00 -0.47
CA VAL A 141 33.35 -14.29 -0.72
C VAL A 141 34.42 -15.35 -0.96
N ASN A 142 34.33 -16.46 -0.23
CA ASN A 142 35.19 -17.62 -0.43
C ASN A 142 34.45 -18.65 -1.27
N VAL A 143 34.91 -18.91 -2.49
CA VAL A 143 34.27 -19.83 -3.43
C VAL A 143 35.09 -21.12 -3.51
N PRO A 144 34.53 -22.29 -3.16
CA PRO A 144 35.26 -23.54 -3.25
C PRO A 144 35.63 -23.88 -4.70
N ARG A 145 36.56 -24.82 -4.88
CA ARG A 145 36.94 -25.31 -6.21
C ARG A 145 35.71 -25.76 -7.00
N ARG A 146 35.65 -25.42 -8.29
CA ARG A 146 34.50 -25.74 -9.17
C ARG A 146 33.15 -25.29 -8.56
N GLY A 147 33.19 -24.21 -7.79
CA GLY A 147 32.05 -23.66 -7.08
C GLY A 147 31.54 -22.37 -7.71
N VAL A 148 30.34 -22.00 -7.30
CA VAL A 148 29.78 -20.67 -7.54
C VAL A 148 29.45 -20.04 -6.18
N GLY A 149 29.81 -18.77 -6.01
CA GLY A 149 29.54 -18.00 -4.80
C GLY A 149 28.79 -16.71 -5.09
N TRP A 150 27.99 -16.24 -4.14
CA TRP A 150 27.25 -14.99 -4.23
C TRP A 150 26.97 -14.41 -2.84
N ILE A 151 26.53 -13.15 -2.83
CA ILE A 151 26.10 -12.47 -1.61
C ILE A 151 24.57 -12.44 -1.60
N GLU A 152 23.97 -12.91 -0.50
CA GLU A 152 22.54 -12.76 -0.22
C GLU A 152 22.34 -11.67 0.82
N ARG A 153 21.38 -10.78 0.54
CA ARG A 153 21.00 -9.69 1.43
C ARG A 153 19.52 -9.78 1.78
N GLY A 154 19.23 -9.63 3.07
CA GLY A 154 17.89 -9.28 3.56
C GLY A 154 17.93 -7.85 4.10
N VAL A 155 17.10 -6.96 3.57
CA VAL A 155 17.12 -5.54 3.97
C VAL A 155 16.32 -5.32 5.24
N GLY A 156 16.84 -4.51 6.17
CA GLY A 156 16.03 -3.98 7.26
C GLY A 156 14.92 -3.07 6.74
N LYS A 157 13.67 -3.35 7.10
CA LYS A 157 12.51 -2.56 6.68
C LYS A 157 11.69 -2.11 7.87
N GLN A 158 10.96 -1.02 7.66
CA GLN A 158 9.94 -0.49 8.55
C GLN A 158 8.61 -0.39 7.80
N GLN A 159 7.52 -0.48 8.54
CA GLN A 159 6.15 -0.36 8.03
C GLN A 159 5.36 0.53 8.97
N ALA A 160 4.60 1.46 8.41
CA ALA A 160 3.54 2.15 9.14
C ALA A 160 2.20 1.97 8.43
N THR A 161 1.14 2.08 9.21
CA THR A 161 -0.24 2.09 8.73
C THR A 161 -1.03 3.20 9.37
N GLY A 162 -2.08 3.66 8.70
CA GLY A 162 -2.94 4.72 9.20
C GLY A 162 -3.95 5.17 8.16
N TRP A 163 -4.36 6.42 8.26
CA TRP A 163 -5.29 7.03 7.33
C TRP A 163 -4.96 8.51 7.12
N TRP A 164 -5.44 9.06 6.02
CA TRP A 164 -5.27 10.48 5.68
C TRP A 164 -6.54 11.27 5.90
N GLU A 165 -6.39 12.48 6.42
CA GLU A 165 -7.39 13.53 6.43
C GLU A 165 -6.97 14.64 5.47
N ILE A 166 -7.84 14.96 4.52
CA ILE A 166 -7.55 15.96 3.49
C ILE A 166 -8.70 16.95 3.45
N GLN A 167 -8.41 18.21 3.73
CA GLN A 167 -9.42 19.27 3.74
C GLN A 167 -9.09 20.33 2.70
N PHE A 168 -10.10 20.83 2.01
CA PHE A 168 -9.99 21.83 0.95
C PHE A 168 -10.75 23.11 1.31
N LYS A 169 -10.23 24.29 0.90
CA LYS A 169 -10.96 25.56 1.04
C LYS A 169 -12.15 25.69 0.09
N LYS A 170 -12.13 24.95 -1.00
CA LYS A 170 -13.19 24.85 -2.01
C LYS A 170 -13.50 23.38 -2.23
N ARG A 171 -14.75 23.04 -2.56
CA ARG A 171 -15.15 21.65 -2.80
C ARG A 171 -14.28 21.02 -3.90
N TYR A 172 -13.71 19.86 -3.59
CA TYR A 172 -13.04 18.98 -4.54
C TYR A 172 -13.91 17.75 -4.71
N TYR A 173 -14.42 17.53 -5.93
CA TYR A 173 -15.46 16.53 -6.17
C TYR A 173 -16.59 16.65 -5.13
N GLY A 174 -17.13 17.86 -4.94
CA GLY A 174 -18.36 18.06 -4.17
C GLY A 174 -18.19 18.08 -2.64
N HIS A 175 -17.03 17.66 -2.14
CA HIS A 175 -16.74 17.56 -0.72
C HIS A 175 -15.60 18.51 -0.31
N PHE A 176 -15.68 19.03 0.92
CA PHE A 176 -14.58 19.79 1.53
C PHE A 176 -13.57 18.88 2.21
N ASP A 177 -14.02 17.76 2.77
CA ASP A 177 -13.22 16.86 3.58
C ASP A 177 -13.22 15.46 2.97
N TRP A 178 -12.05 14.85 2.91
CA TRP A 178 -11.81 13.53 2.35
C TRP A 178 -10.94 12.69 3.28
N TYR A 179 -11.17 11.38 3.25
CA TYR A 179 -10.45 10.41 4.06
C TYR A 179 -9.92 9.27 3.20
N VAL A 180 -8.62 8.95 3.34
CA VAL A 180 -8.01 7.76 2.72
C VAL A 180 -7.67 6.77 3.81
N TYR A 181 -8.52 5.76 3.99
CA TYR A 181 -8.33 4.72 5.01
C TYR A 181 -7.39 3.60 4.56
N ASN A 182 -6.87 2.85 5.53
CA ASN A 182 -6.03 1.67 5.33
C ASN A 182 -4.75 1.98 4.52
N TYR A 183 -4.23 3.20 4.65
CA TYR A 183 -2.97 3.58 4.03
C TYR A 183 -1.83 2.82 4.70
N LYS A 184 -0.91 2.32 3.88
CA LYS A 184 0.26 1.57 4.33
C LYS A 184 1.47 2.11 3.59
N GLU A 185 2.55 2.36 4.31
CA GLU A 185 3.84 2.69 3.70
C GLU A 185 4.95 1.83 4.30
N SER A 186 5.79 1.28 3.44
CA SER A 186 7.00 0.56 3.80
C SER A 186 8.21 1.41 3.44
N GLY A 187 9.25 1.36 4.26
CA GLY A 187 10.50 2.08 4.02
C GLY A 187 11.72 1.32 4.53
N TRP A 188 12.91 1.85 4.24
CA TRP A 188 14.16 1.28 4.72
C TRP A 188 14.37 1.53 6.21
N ARG A 189 15.02 0.60 6.91
CA ARG A 189 15.48 0.73 8.29
C ARG A 189 16.89 0.14 8.42
N SER A 190 17.75 0.81 9.18
CA SER A 190 19.14 0.35 9.41
C SER A 190 19.24 -0.97 10.18
N THR A 191 18.26 -1.28 11.01
CA THR A 191 18.22 -2.49 11.84
C THR A 191 17.45 -3.63 11.15
N TYR A 192 17.64 -4.87 11.61
CA TYR A 192 16.93 -6.08 11.13
C TYR A 192 17.33 -6.58 9.73
N GLY A 193 18.34 -5.99 9.09
CA GLY A 193 18.95 -6.53 7.87
C GLY A 193 20.05 -7.56 8.14
N TYR A 194 20.44 -8.32 7.11
CA TYR A 194 21.60 -9.20 7.12
C TYR A 194 22.29 -9.25 5.76
N ILE A 195 23.56 -9.64 5.78
CA ILE A 195 24.37 -9.96 4.62
C ILE A 195 25.02 -11.32 4.88
N ASN A 196 24.81 -12.26 3.97
CA ASN A 196 25.38 -13.60 4.03
C ASN A 196 26.13 -13.90 2.73
N THR A 197 27.31 -14.50 2.85
CA THR A 197 27.93 -15.15 1.70
C THR A 197 27.37 -16.55 1.55
N LYS A 198 27.18 -16.96 0.30
CA LYS A 198 26.63 -18.27 -0.07
C LYS A 198 27.49 -18.88 -1.16
N ASP A 199 27.52 -20.19 -1.19
CA ASP A 199 28.16 -20.96 -2.23
C ASP A 199 27.42 -22.27 -2.53
N ARG A 200 27.70 -22.83 -3.70
CA ARG A 200 27.35 -24.21 -4.05
C ARG A 200 28.29 -24.75 -5.10
N ALA A 201 28.22 -26.05 -5.35
CA ALA A 201 28.85 -26.65 -6.51
C ALA A 201 28.27 -26.05 -7.82
N MET A 202 29.15 -25.82 -8.78
CA MET A 202 28.77 -25.38 -10.12
C MET A 202 28.09 -26.52 -10.88
N THR A 203 27.05 -26.21 -11.63
CA THR A 203 26.43 -27.18 -12.54
C THR A 203 27.29 -27.39 -13.78
N SER A 204 27.10 -28.49 -14.50
CA SER A 204 27.82 -28.73 -15.76
C SER A 204 27.54 -27.66 -16.82
N GLY A 205 26.32 -27.10 -16.84
CA GLY A 205 25.96 -26.00 -17.76
C GLY A 205 26.74 -24.73 -17.46
N GLU A 206 26.75 -24.30 -16.18
CA GLU A 206 27.53 -23.14 -15.73
C GLU A 206 29.03 -23.33 -15.98
N TRP A 207 29.56 -24.53 -15.74
CA TRP A 207 30.96 -24.85 -16.04
C TRP A 207 31.29 -24.67 -17.51
N ASN A 208 30.43 -25.16 -18.39
CA ASN A 208 30.63 -25.05 -19.83
C ASN A 208 30.53 -23.59 -20.32
N GLN A 209 29.74 -22.76 -19.64
CA GLN A 209 29.51 -21.36 -20.00
C GLN A 209 30.61 -20.42 -19.47
N HIS A 210 31.15 -20.70 -18.28
CA HIS A 210 32.01 -19.75 -17.56
C HIS A 210 33.47 -20.20 -17.40
N CYS A 211 33.79 -21.48 -17.66
CA CYS A 211 35.11 -22.06 -17.34
C CYS A 211 35.80 -22.79 -18.50
N ARG A 212 35.24 -22.72 -19.71
CA ARG A 212 35.82 -23.35 -20.91
C ARG A 212 36.52 -22.34 -21.80
#